data_AF-A0A9Q9AI15-F1
#
_entry.id   AF-A0A9Q9AI15-F1
#
_cell.length_a   1.000
_cell.length_b   1.000
_cell.length_c   1.000
_cell.angle_alpha   90.00
_cell.angle_beta   90.00
_cell.angle_gamma   90.00
#
_symmetry.space_group_name_H-M   'P 1'
#
loop_
_entity.id
_entity.type
_entity.pdbx_description
1 polymer ?
#
loop_
_entity_poly.entity_id
_entity_poly.type
_entity_poly.pdbx_seq_one_letter_code
_entity_poly.pdbx_strand_id
1 'polypeptide(L)'
;MQILLTWEQADLLSGLRRALKLCANKGKICLFIDGLDEFEGEEGTVIGLMREIADLSPNIKLCVSSRPWAAFEKAFHNIPHILLQDLTRQDMDQYILDQFRAYGPIRHLIEKESSEFQALRSTMVERANGVFLWISLAVRTIVNDVPRSCCRNDIQKRLLQLPSDLEDLFRYLLFDYRKEENLSQRQSQIVQTMRARDQVCDATRDESVRAITLYQMALANSGSSPISDTVHQCDISTLITVCRDFADTLERSCSHLIVLGGQDRSPVRVHPRFSGVNKEVEIISEANRRVHYLHRTVRDFFVSSGVWPEVLARGNSDFDPHVALLRSHVLRLRSPLEQPEKHRRLDEWWHDDIVPAMTHARFSSPTISATQVELLDQLDQTLNWYWRKKAGDPLDNWARQAFGSYEERMKHRTPFHHPCLSLAAKVGCANYLHLKLPSGPYDFREGIPILTHALDLLISRRKTVYPLSSPSVINAILPSGQDPNQQYLDMRTKPDTPWLYALKCVREGHRRGWLQSFDADSQSSRRWVAILNLMLDHGADAAAVIGKDQWDPEITTQGVIEAVPTEYFSCNVWKLLERMRGAAE
;
A
#
# COMPACT_ATOMS: atom_id res chain seq x y z
N MET A 1 29.47 13.11 5.48
CA MET A 1 28.42 13.27 6.51
C MET A 1 27.31 14.11 5.88
N GLN A 2 26.34 13.49 5.20
CA GLN A 2 25.15 14.23 4.74
C GLN A 2 24.15 14.22 5.88
N ILE A 3 23.92 15.40 6.46
CA ILE A 3 22.82 15.63 7.40
C ILE A 3 21.55 15.47 6.57
N LEU A 4 20.82 14.36 6.76
CA LEU A 4 19.43 14.26 6.32
C LEU A 4 18.65 15.30 7.13
N LEU A 5 18.57 16.52 6.62
CA LEU A 5 17.68 17.55 7.13
C LEU A 5 16.26 17.03 6.96
N THR A 6 15.68 16.54 8.05
CA THR A 6 14.25 16.30 8.14
C THR A 6 13.60 17.66 8.28
N TRP A 7 12.94 18.13 7.22
CA TRP A 7 12.17 19.36 7.27
C TRP A 7 10.86 19.07 7.99
N GLU A 8 10.62 19.72 9.12
CA GLU A 8 9.33 19.62 9.80
C GLU A 8 8.26 20.39 9.01
N GLN A 9 6.99 20.04 9.20
CA GLN A 9 5.89 20.74 8.53
C GLN A 9 5.92 22.25 8.81
N ALA A 10 6.28 22.64 10.04
CA ALA A 10 6.45 24.04 10.42
C ALA A 10 7.53 24.76 9.60
N ASP A 11 8.67 24.10 9.35
CA ASP A 11 9.76 24.63 8.54
C ASP A 11 9.34 24.79 7.07
N LEU A 12 8.66 23.79 6.52
CA LEU A 12 8.16 23.81 5.15
C LEU A 12 7.15 24.94 4.94
N LEU A 13 6.19 25.08 5.85
CA LEU A 13 5.20 26.16 5.80
C LEU A 13 5.86 27.54 5.93
N SER A 14 6.82 27.69 6.86
CA SER A 14 7.59 28.92 7.02
C SER A 14 8.38 29.27 5.74
N GLY A 15 9.04 28.28 5.15
CA GLY A 15 9.76 28.40 3.89
C GLY A 15 8.85 28.80 2.72
N LEU A 16 7.71 28.13 2.56
CA LEU A 16 6.71 28.42 1.53
C LEU A 16 6.19 29.85 1.66
N ARG A 17 5.78 30.27 2.86
CA ARG A 17 5.30 31.64 3.14
C ARG A 17 6.33 32.68 2.74
N ARG A 18 7.59 32.47 3.14
CA ARG A 18 8.70 33.39 2.84
C ARG A 18 8.95 33.46 1.33
N ALA A 19 8.97 32.31 0.66
CA ALA A 19 9.16 32.23 -0.78
C ALA A 19 8.06 32.98 -1.54
N LEU A 20 6.78 32.71 -1.21
CA LEU A 20 5.63 33.36 -1.84
C LEU A 20 5.65 34.88 -1.65
N LYS A 21 5.94 35.37 -0.43
CA LYS A 21 6.06 36.82 -0.17
C LYS A 21 7.16 37.48 -1.01
N LEU A 22 8.35 36.86 -1.06
CA LEU A 22 9.48 37.39 -1.82
C LEU A 22 9.21 37.40 -3.33
N CYS A 23 8.58 36.34 -3.85
CA CYS A 23 8.22 36.24 -5.26
C CYS A 23 7.09 37.21 -5.62
N ALA A 24 6.09 37.38 -4.76
CA ALA A 24 4.95 38.27 -4.99
C ALA A 24 5.34 39.76 -5.01
N ASN A 25 6.48 40.12 -4.39
CA ASN A 25 7.07 41.46 -4.49
C ASN A 25 7.71 41.73 -5.86
N LYS A 26 8.04 40.68 -6.62
CA LYS A 26 8.71 40.77 -7.93
C LYS A 26 7.76 40.50 -9.11
N GLY A 27 6.58 39.93 -8.87
CA GLY A 27 5.62 39.61 -9.92
C GLY A 27 4.31 39.04 -9.38
N LYS A 28 3.39 38.71 -10.31
CA LYS A 28 2.11 38.07 -9.98
C LYS A 28 2.29 36.56 -9.93
N ILE A 29 1.67 35.92 -8.95
CA ILE A 29 1.70 34.47 -8.75
C ILE A 29 0.28 33.94 -8.88
N CYS A 30 0.09 32.89 -9.65
CA CYS A 30 -1.17 32.15 -9.73
C CYS A 30 -0.89 30.69 -9.35
N LEU A 31 -1.57 30.19 -8.32
CA LEU A 31 -1.45 28.81 -7.85
C LEU A 31 -2.70 28.05 -8.29
N PHE A 32 -2.49 26.92 -8.97
CA PHE A 32 -3.55 25.97 -9.32
C PHE A 32 -3.39 24.76 -8.43
N ILE A 33 -4.40 24.46 -7.62
CA ILE A 33 -4.38 23.37 -6.65
C ILE A 33 -5.56 22.47 -6.95
N ASP A 34 -5.25 21.27 -7.41
CA ASP A 34 -6.26 20.29 -7.77
C ASP A 34 -6.60 19.40 -6.56
N GLY A 35 -7.88 19.31 -6.22
CA GLY A 35 -8.43 18.39 -5.22
C GLY A 35 -8.07 18.76 -3.77
N LEU A 36 -8.67 19.81 -3.21
CA LEU A 36 -8.54 20.10 -1.78
C LEU A 36 -9.12 18.98 -0.89
N ASP A 37 -10.09 18.21 -1.39
CA ASP A 37 -10.65 17.03 -0.74
C ASP A 37 -9.69 15.82 -0.71
N GLU A 38 -8.52 15.91 -1.35
CA GLU A 38 -7.46 14.88 -1.24
C GLU A 38 -6.55 15.12 -0.03
N PHE A 39 -6.72 16.23 0.69
CA PHE A 39 -5.92 16.54 1.86
C PHE A 39 -6.18 15.54 3.00
N GLU A 40 -5.15 14.79 3.37
CA GLU A 40 -5.18 13.86 4.51
C GLU A 40 -5.08 14.63 5.85
N GLY A 41 -6.19 15.24 6.27
CA GLY A 41 -6.32 15.97 7.52
C GLY A 41 -7.68 16.67 7.64
N GLU A 42 -7.85 17.49 8.67
CA GLU A 42 -9.10 18.25 8.84
C GLU A 42 -9.23 19.32 7.73
N GLU A 43 -10.40 19.41 7.11
CA GLU A 43 -10.68 20.34 6.00
C GLU A 43 -10.45 21.79 6.43
N GLY A 44 -10.73 22.11 7.69
CA GLY A 44 -10.48 23.43 8.27
C GLY A 44 -9.01 23.86 8.19
N THR A 45 -8.07 22.92 8.27
CA THR A 45 -6.63 23.19 8.19
C THR A 45 -6.24 23.63 6.79
N VAL A 46 -6.66 22.89 5.75
CA VAL A 46 -6.33 23.24 4.37
C VAL A 46 -7.06 24.51 3.92
N ILE A 47 -8.33 24.68 4.31
CA ILE A 47 -9.10 25.90 4.05
C ILE A 47 -8.40 27.12 4.67
N GLY A 48 -7.96 26.99 5.93
CA GLY A 48 -7.22 28.04 6.64
C GLY A 48 -5.92 28.40 5.93
N LEU A 49 -5.16 27.39 5.50
CA LEU A 49 -3.91 27.60 4.76
C LEU A 49 -4.13 28.29 3.41
N MET A 50 -5.16 27.91 2.65
CA MET A 50 -5.46 28.54 1.35
C MET A 50 -5.80 30.02 1.50
N ARG A 51 -6.60 30.36 2.52
CA ARG A 51 -6.92 31.77 2.85
C ARG A 51 -5.67 32.52 3.29
N GLU A 52 -4.88 31.92 4.19
CA GLU A 52 -3.62 32.51 4.66
C GLU A 52 -2.70 32.85 3.48
N ILE A 53 -2.53 31.92 2.53
CA ILE A 53 -1.68 32.12 1.34
C ILE A 53 -2.21 33.24 0.44
N ALA A 54 -3.53 33.29 0.22
CA ALA A 54 -4.16 34.35 -0.56
C ALA A 54 -3.93 35.73 0.06
N ASP A 55 -3.97 35.81 1.39
CA ASP A 55 -3.82 37.06 2.15
C ASP A 55 -2.35 37.53 2.29
N LEU A 56 -1.36 36.70 1.90
CA LEU A 56 0.05 37.10 1.99
C LEU A 56 0.39 38.30 1.10
N SER A 57 -0.29 38.46 -0.04
CA SER A 57 -0.06 39.55 -0.99
C SER A 57 -1.19 39.65 -2.03
N PRO A 58 -1.60 40.87 -2.46
CA PRO A 58 -2.59 41.05 -3.53
C PRO A 58 -2.12 40.53 -4.91
N ASN A 59 -0.82 40.24 -5.06
CA ASN A 59 -0.25 39.66 -6.28
C ASN A 59 -0.36 38.13 -6.35
N ILE A 60 -0.88 37.48 -5.30
CA ILE A 60 -1.09 36.04 -5.24
C ILE A 60 -2.57 35.74 -5.50
N LYS A 61 -2.83 34.83 -6.45
CA LYS A 61 -4.17 34.30 -6.72
C LYS A 61 -4.15 32.79 -6.64
N LEU A 62 -5.23 32.22 -6.13
CA LEU A 62 -5.43 30.77 -6.06
C LEU A 62 -6.63 30.40 -6.93
N CYS A 63 -6.46 29.34 -7.70
CA CYS A 63 -7.53 28.60 -8.35
C CYS A 63 -7.50 27.20 -7.75
N VAL A 64 -8.53 26.84 -7.01
CA VAL A 64 -8.60 25.56 -6.28
C VAL A 64 -9.81 24.78 -6.78
N SER A 65 -9.68 23.46 -6.86
CA SER A 65 -10.80 22.55 -7.12
C SER A 65 -11.06 21.68 -5.89
N SER A 66 -12.31 21.27 -5.71
CA SER A 66 -12.70 20.27 -4.72
C SER A 66 -14.02 19.60 -5.13
N ARG A 67 -14.32 18.45 -4.55
CA ARG A 67 -15.70 17.94 -4.50
C ARG A 67 -16.62 18.92 -3.75
N PRO A 68 -17.95 18.91 -4.00
CA PRO A 68 -18.92 19.78 -3.35
C PRO A 68 -19.20 19.34 -1.91
N TRP A 69 -18.17 19.26 -1.07
CA TRP A 69 -18.34 18.97 0.35
C TRP A 69 -18.79 20.23 1.07
N ALA A 70 -19.70 20.06 2.04
CA ALA A 70 -20.31 21.17 2.77
C ALA A 70 -19.27 22.12 3.41
N ALA A 71 -18.12 21.59 3.84
CA ALA A 71 -17.03 22.40 4.38
C ALA A 71 -16.46 23.39 3.36
N PHE A 72 -16.17 22.94 2.14
CA PHE A 72 -15.63 23.77 1.07
C PHE A 72 -16.67 24.72 0.49
N GLU A 73 -17.90 24.26 0.29
CA GLU A 73 -19.00 25.15 -0.14
C GLU A 73 -19.22 26.28 0.85
N LYS A 74 -19.35 25.96 2.15
CA LYS A 74 -19.49 26.98 3.19
C LYS A 74 -18.29 27.92 3.23
N ALA A 75 -17.07 27.42 3.04
CA ALA A 75 -15.86 28.23 3.11
C ALA A 75 -15.67 29.16 1.90
N PHE A 76 -16.09 28.75 0.71
CA PHE A 76 -15.75 29.43 -0.54
C PHE A 76 -16.97 29.98 -1.31
N HIS A 77 -18.20 29.86 -0.79
CA HIS A 77 -19.43 30.33 -1.46
C HIS A 77 -19.38 31.80 -1.93
N ASN A 78 -18.72 32.69 -1.18
CA ASN A 78 -18.62 34.12 -1.51
C ASN A 78 -17.47 34.47 -2.47
N ILE A 79 -16.71 33.48 -2.93
CA ILE A 79 -15.59 33.66 -3.84
C ILE A 79 -16.05 33.28 -5.26
N PRO A 80 -15.51 33.90 -6.33
CA PRO A 80 -15.77 33.44 -7.69
C PRO A 80 -15.48 31.94 -7.84
N HIS A 81 -16.50 31.17 -8.17
CA HIS A 81 -16.41 29.72 -8.36
C HIS A 81 -17.26 29.29 -9.54
N ILE A 82 -16.91 28.13 -10.10
CA ILE A 82 -17.60 27.51 -11.23
C ILE A 82 -17.96 26.10 -10.81
N LEU A 83 -19.23 25.74 -10.94
CA LEU A 83 -19.69 24.36 -10.79
C LEU A 83 -19.57 23.67 -12.15
N LEU A 84 -18.65 22.71 -12.27
CA LEU A 84 -18.40 22.04 -13.54
C LEU A 84 -19.63 21.26 -14.03
N GLN A 85 -20.43 20.70 -13.12
CA GLN A 85 -21.64 19.96 -13.48
C GLN A 85 -22.67 20.79 -14.28
N ASP A 86 -22.64 22.11 -14.13
CA ASP A 86 -23.57 23.02 -14.83
C ASP A 86 -23.09 23.37 -16.25
N LEU A 87 -21.83 23.08 -16.57
CA LEU A 87 -21.18 23.46 -17.82
C LEU A 87 -20.91 22.26 -18.76
N THR A 88 -21.09 21.02 -18.30
CA THR A 88 -20.76 19.81 -19.09
C THR A 88 -21.86 19.38 -20.07
N ARG A 89 -23.03 20.02 -20.05
CA ARG A 89 -24.21 19.57 -20.81
C ARG A 89 -23.96 19.44 -22.32
N GLN A 90 -23.35 20.46 -22.93
CA GLN A 90 -23.08 20.47 -24.36
C GLN A 90 -22.00 19.45 -24.75
N ASP A 91 -20.95 19.33 -23.93
CA ASP A 91 -19.87 18.37 -24.15
C ASP A 91 -20.37 16.93 -24.05
N MET A 92 -21.28 16.65 -23.12
CA MET A 92 -21.93 15.33 -23.00
C MET A 92 -22.80 15.02 -24.23
N ASP A 93 -23.61 15.95 -24.72
CA ASP A 93 -24.42 15.75 -25.93
C ASP A 93 -23.56 15.47 -27.16
N GLN A 94 -22.48 16.23 -27.32
CA GLN A 94 -21.52 16.06 -28.40
C GLN A 94 -20.79 14.71 -28.29
N TYR A 95 -20.35 14.33 -27.08
CA TYR A 95 -19.71 13.05 -26.83
C TYR A 95 -20.61 11.86 -27.21
N ILE A 96 -21.89 11.87 -26.82
CA ILE A 96 -22.84 10.80 -27.18
C ILE A 96 -22.93 10.67 -28.70
N LEU A 97 -23.08 11.80 -29.39
CA LEU A 97 -23.21 11.84 -30.84
C LEU A 97 -21.96 11.31 -31.55
N ASP A 98 -20.77 11.67 -31.08
CA ASP A 98 -19.50 11.19 -31.65
C ASP A 98 -19.31 9.68 -31.44
N GLN A 99 -19.56 9.18 -30.22
CA GLN A 99 -19.46 7.75 -29.91
C GLN A 99 -20.45 6.92 -30.72
N PHE A 100 -21.69 7.39 -30.85
CA PHE A 100 -22.69 6.67 -31.60
C PHE A 100 -22.42 6.70 -33.12
N ARG A 101 -21.91 7.82 -33.66
CA ARG A 101 -21.50 7.91 -35.08
C ARG A 101 -20.33 6.99 -35.41
N ALA A 102 -19.40 6.84 -34.46
CA ALA A 102 -18.29 5.91 -34.58
C ALA A 102 -18.75 4.44 -34.54
N TYR A 103 -19.86 4.15 -33.84
CA TYR A 103 -20.39 2.79 -33.73
C TYR A 103 -21.25 2.42 -34.95
N GLY A 104 -20.61 1.76 -35.92
CA GLY A 104 -21.21 1.34 -37.20
C GLY A 104 -22.61 0.71 -37.11
N PRO A 105 -22.91 -0.18 -36.14
CA PRO A 105 -24.22 -0.81 -36.04
C PRO A 105 -25.39 0.15 -35.75
N ILE A 106 -25.17 1.22 -35.00
CA ILE A 106 -26.24 2.20 -34.67
C ILE A 106 -26.18 3.45 -35.56
N ARG A 107 -25.18 3.55 -36.44
CA ARG A 107 -24.99 4.71 -37.32
C ARG A 107 -26.23 5.04 -38.15
N HIS A 108 -26.92 4.02 -38.66
CA HIS A 108 -28.16 4.17 -39.43
C HIS A 108 -29.31 4.83 -38.64
N LEU A 109 -29.30 4.74 -37.31
CA LEU A 109 -30.28 5.40 -36.42
C LEU A 109 -30.00 6.91 -36.27
N ILE A 110 -28.80 7.36 -36.64
CA ILE A 110 -28.30 8.72 -36.46
C ILE A 110 -28.38 9.54 -37.75
N GLU A 111 -28.26 8.89 -38.91
CA GLU A 111 -28.12 9.54 -40.24
C GLU A 111 -29.25 10.49 -40.64
N LYS A 112 -30.40 10.45 -39.95
CA LYS A 112 -31.51 11.39 -40.19
C LYS A 112 -31.73 12.44 -39.09
N GLU A 113 -30.92 12.45 -38.02
CA GLU A 113 -31.11 13.29 -36.82
C GLU A 113 -32.59 13.43 -36.41
N SER A 114 -33.31 12.31 -36.38
CA SER A 114 -34.73 12.30 -36.03
C SER A 114 -34.97 12.99 -34.68
N SER A 115 -36.11 13.68 -34.53
CA SER A 115 -36.53 14.31 -33.26
C SER A 115 -36.44 13.35 -32.07
N GLU A 116 -36.68 12.07 -32.32
CA GLU A 116 -36.65 11.02 -31.32
C GLU A 116 -35.22 10.61 -30.92
N PHE A 117 -34.22 10.77 -31.81
CA PHE A 117 -32.80 10.62 -31.46
C PHE A 117 -32.32 11.79 -30.60
N GLN A 118 -32.83 13.00 -30.85
CA GLN A 118 -32.58 14.17 -30.01
C GLN A 118 -33.18 13.99 -28.61
N ALA A 119 -34.40 13.43 -28.50
CA ALA A 119 -35.00 13.03 -27.22
C ALA A 119 -34.18 11.94 -26.50
N LEU A 120 -33.69 10.96 -27.28
CA LEU A 120 -32.55 10.07 -27.01
C LEU A 120 -31.49 10.71 -26.10
N ARG A 121 -30.71 11.57 -26.73
CA ARG A 121 -29.54 12.22 -26.15
C ARG A 121 -29.91 13.12 -24.97
N SER A 122 -31.01 13.87 -25.10
CA SER A 122 -31.50 14.73 -24.01
C SER A 122 -31.78 13.93 -22.73
N THR A 123 -32.40 12.75 -22.87
CA THR A 123 -32.65 11.84 -21.75
C THR A 123 -31.34 11.35 -21.12
N MET A 124 -30.34 10.99 -21.93
CA MET A 124 -29.03 10.55 -21.42
C MET A 124 -28.33 11.67 -20.63
N VAL A 125 -28.31 12.88 -21.20
CA VAL A 125 -27.70 14.07 -20.61
C VAL A 125 -28.39 14.46 -19.30
N GLU A 126 -29.72 14.39 -19.24
CA GLU A 126 -30.48 14.67 -18.02
C GLU A 126 -30.22 13.63 -16.92
N ARG A 127 -30.16 12.34 -17.26
CA ARG A 127 -29.86 11.28 -16.29
C ARG A 127 -28.45 11.35 -15.72
N ALA A 128 -27.50 11.92 -16.46
CA ALA A 128 -26.13 12.07 -16.00
C ALA A 128 -25.95 13.11 -14.89
N ASN A 129 -26.91 14.03 -14.73
CA ASN A 129 -26.86 15.09 -13.72
C ASN A 129 -25.51 15.84 -13.67
N GLY A 130 -24.96 16.14 -14.85
CA GLY A 130 -23.67 16.83 -15.01
C GLY A 130 -22.42 15.96 -14.82
N VAL A 131 -22.55 14.69 -14.47
CA VAL A 131 -21.44 13.75 -14.23
C VAL A 131 -21.00 13.09 -15.55
N PHE A 132 -19.90 13.57 -16.13
CA PHE A 132 -19.38 13.04 -17.40
C PHE A 132 -19.01 11.55 -17.34
N LEU A 133 -18.49 11.08 -16.20
CA LEU A 133 -18.18 9.67 -15.99
C LEU A 133 -19.41 8.77 -16.18
N TRP A 134 -20.59 9.22 -15.70
CA TRP A 134 -21.85 8.50 -15.85
C TRP A 134 -22.19 8.33 -17.34
N ILE A 135 -22.11 9.41 -18.13
CA ILE A 135 -22.33 9.36 -19.59
C ILE A 135 -21.36 8.39 -20.25
N SER A 136 -20.08 8.46 -19.92
CA SER A 136 -19.05 7.60 -20.53
C SER A 136 -19.34 6.12 -20.29
N LEU A 137 -19.77 5.76 -19.08
CA LEU A 137 -20.16 4.39 -18.73
C LEU A 137 -21.46 3.99 -19.44
N ALA A 138 -22.49 4.84 -19.38
CA ALA A 138 -23.78 4.55 -20.00
C ALA A 138 -23.69 4.34 -21.51
N VAL A 139 -22.99 5.23 -22.22
CA VAL A 139 -22.74 5.13 -23.67
C VAL A 139 -22.00 3.84 -23.99
N ARG A 140 -20.93 3.53 -23.26
CA ARG A 140 -20.13 2.32 -23.48
C ARG A 140 -20.92 1.04 -23.24
N THR A 141 -21.69 1.00 -22.15
CA THR A 141 -22.60 -0.10 -21.85
C THR A 141 -23.61 -0.33 -22.97
N ILE A 142 -24.23 0.73 -23.48
CA ILE A 142 -25.17 0.65 -24.60
C ILE A 142 -24.47 0.13 -25.85
N VAL A 143 -23.32 0.70 -26.22
CA VAL A 143 -22.57 0.31 -27.42
C VAL A 143 -22.14 -1.16 -27.37
N ASN A 144 -21.72 -1.66 -26.21
CA ASN A 144 -21.23 -3.03 -26.06
C ASN A 144 -22.34 -4.09 -26.05
N ASP A 145 -23.53 -3.77 -25.55
CA ASP A 145 -24.61 -4.77 -25.37
C ASP A 145 -25.57 -4.87 -26.53
N VAL A 146 -25.73 -3.77 -27.26
CA VAL A 146 -26.84 -3.64 -28.18
C VAL A 146 -26.52 -4.40 -29.47
N PRO A 147 -27.41 -5.31 -29.94
CA PRO A 147 -27.18 -6.13 -31.13
C PRO A 147 -26.88 -5.31 -32.37
N ARG A 148 -26.19 -5.91 -33.36
CA ARG A 148 -25.91 -5.22 -34.61
C ARG A 148 -27.15 -4.76 -35.38
N SER A 149 -28.28 -5.45 -35.17
CA SER A 149 -29.58 -5.18 -35.77
C SER A 149 -30.54 -4.44 -34.84
N CYS A 150 -30.01 -3.78 -33.81
CA CYS A 150 -30.84 -3.12 -32.81
C CYS A 150 -31.69 -2.00 -33.38
N CYS A 151 -32.83 -1.79 -32.72
CA CYS A 151 -33.65 -0.62 -32.96
C CYS A 151 -33.49 0.38 -31.81
N ARG A 152 -33.96 1.61 -32.02
CA ARG A 152 -33.95 2.67 -30.99
C ARG A 152 -34.59 2.22 -29.67
N ASN A 153 -35.69 1.46 -29.73
CA ASN A 153 -36.39 1.00 -28.53
C ASN A 153 -35.50 0.12 -27.66
N ASP A 154 -34.56 -0.62 -28.24
CA ASP A 154 -33.61 -1.45 -27.48
C ASP A 154 -32.61 -0.57 -26.73
N ILE A 155 -32.10 0.49 -27.37
CA ILE A 155 -31.23 1.50 -26.75
C ILE A 155 -31.96 2.22 -25.60
N GLN A 156 -33.20 2.64 -25.83
CA GLN A 156 -34.00 3.34 -24.82
C GLN A 156 -34.33 2.42 -23.64
N LYS A 157 -34.72 1.17 -23.90
CA LYS A 157 -34.91 0.16 -22.85
C LYS A 157 -33.64 -0.03 -22.03
N ARG A 158 -32.48 -0.11 -22.69
CA ARG A 158 -31.20 -0.29 -22.00
C ARG A 158 -30.85 0.92 -21.14
N LEU A 159 -31.02 2.13 -21.67
CA LEU A 159 -30.79 3.37 -20.92
C LEU A 159 -31.66 3.46 -19.67
N LEU A 160 -32.94 3.08 -19.77
CA LEU A 160 -33.88 3.12 -18.65
C LEU A 160 -33.55 2.11 -17.53
N GLN A 161 -32.76 1.08 -17.82
CA GLN A 161 -32.27 0.13 -16.81
C GLN A 161 -31.06 0.66 -16.04
N LEU A 162 -30.34 1.66 -16.57
CA LEU A 162 -29.15 2.21 -15.91
C LEU A 162 -29.56 3.17 -14.78
N PRO A 163 -29.11 2.96 -13.53
CA PRO A 163 -29.36 3.89 -12.44
C PRO A 163 -28.78 5.28 -12.74
N SER A 164 -29.44 6.34 -12.27
CA SER A 164 -28.98 7.74 -12.45
C SER A 164 -27.95 8.15 -11.40
N ASP A 165 -28.00 7.56 -10.21
CA ASP A 165 -26.94 7.72 -9.21
C ASP A 165 -25.68 6.94 -9.64
N LEU A 166 -24.51 7.52 -9.39
CA LEU A 166 -23.24 6.96 -9.86
C LEU A 166 -22.83 5.71 -9.07
N GLU A 167 -23.08 5.67 -7.76
CA GLU A 167 -22.77 4.50 -6.93
C GLU A 167 -23.72 3.34 -7.27
N ASP A 168 -25.01 3.65 -7.44
CA ASP A 168 -25.98 2.67 -7.91
C ASP A 168 -25.62 2.15 -9.31
N LEU A 169 -25.12 3.02 -10.19
CA LEU A 169 -24.63 2.60 -11.50
C LEU A 169 -23.44 1.66 -11.38
N PHE A 170 -22.44 1.97 -10.53
CA PHE A 170 -21.30 1.07 -10.30
C PHE A 170 -21.74 -0.29 -9.76
N ARG A 171 -22.63 -0.27 -8.76
CA ARG A 171 -23.24 -1.46 -8.18
C ARG A 171 -23.95 -2.30 -9.23
N TYR A 172 -24.78 -1.67 -10.07
CA TYR A 172 -25.49 -2.33 -11.16
C TYR A 172 -24.51 -2.94 -12.18
N LEU A 173 -23.52 -2.16 -12.64
CA LEU A 173 -22.52 -2.59 -13.60
C LEU A 173 -21.68 -3.77 -13.11
N LEU A 174 -21.43 -3.83 -11.80
CA LEU A 174 -20.66 -4.91 -11.21
C LEU A 174 -21.55 -6.14 -10.95
N PHE A 175 -22.71 -6.00 -10.32
CA PHE A 175 -23.42 -7.15 -9.78
C PHE A 175 -24.64 -7.62 -10.58
N ASP A 176 -25.32 -6.71 -11.29
CA ASP A 176 -26.63 -6.98 -11.88
C ASP A 176 -26.59 -7.01 -13.41
N TYR A 177 -25.56 -6.38 -13.98
CA TYR A 177 -25.40 -6.16 -15.41
C TYR A 177 -25.20 -7.45 -16.21
N ARG A 178 -24.40 -8.39 -15.69
CA ARG A 178 -24.12 -9.69 -16.30
C ARG A 178 -24.39 -10.80 -15.31
N LYS A 179 -25.02 -11.86 -15.80
CA LYS A 179 -25.34 -13.07 -15.03
C LYS A 179 -24.69 -14.26 -15.72
N GLU A 180 -23.39 -14.38 -15.51
CA GLU A 180 -22.58 -15.51 -15.99
C GLU A 180 -22.15 -16.37 -14.79
N GLU A 181 -21.97 -17.67 -15.02
CA GLU A 181 -21.51 -18.59 -14.00
C GLU A 181 -20.10 -18.20 -13.49
N ASN A 182 -19.91 -18.19 -12.17
CA ASN A 182 -18.67 -17.78 -11.48
C ASN A 182 -18.22 -16.32 -11.69
N LEU A 183 -18.98 -15.50 -12.42
CA LEU A 183 -18.63 -14.10 -12.66
C LEU A 183 -18.56 -13.30 -11.36
N SER A 184 -19.57 -13.45 -10.50
CA SER A 184 -19.63 -12.77 -9.20
C SER A 184 -18.46 -13.13 -8.29
N GLN A 185 -18.01 -14.39 -8.34
CA GLN A 185 -16.84 -14.84 -7.60
C GLN A 185 -15.55 -14.19 -8.15
N ARG A 186 -15.35 -14.19 -9.47
CA ARG A 186 -14.18 -13.56 -10.11
C ARG A 186 -14.13 -12.05 -9.86
N GLN A 187 -15.27 -11.36 -10.00
CA GLN A 187 -15.41 -9.95 -9.67
C GLN A 187 -14.99 -9.67 -8.23
N SER A 188 -15.51 -10.46 -7.30
CA SER A 188 -15.16 -10.36 -5.89
C SER A 188 -13.66 -10.54 -5.68
N GLN A 189 -13.04 -11.57 -6.26
CA GLN A 189 -11.60 -11.85 -6.13
C GLN A 189 -10.72 -10.71 -6.68
N ILE A 190 -11.05 -10.17 -7.86
CA ILE A 190 -10.32 -9.06 -8.47
C ILE A 190 -10.39 -7.82 -7.57
N VAL A 191 -11.59 -7.45 -7.10
CA VAL A 191 -11.80 -6.29 -6.22
C VAL A 191 -11.10 -6.49 -4.87
N GLN A 192 -11.17 -7.69 -4.30
CA GLN A 192 -10.44 -8.07 -3.08
C GLN A 192 -8.92 -7.94 -3.24
N THR A 193 -8.39 -8.36 -4.39
CA THR A 193 -6.95 -8.25 -4.71
C THR A 193 -6.53 -6.78 -4.83
N MET A 194 -7.31 -5.93 -5.50
CA MET A 194 -7.04 -4.48 -5.59
C MET A 194 -7.04 -3.82 -4.21
N ARG A 195 -8.01 -4.14 -3.34
CA ARG A 195 -8.06 -3.59 -1.98
C ARG A 195 -6.91 -4.06 -1.10
N ALA A 196 -6.51 -5.33 -1.21
CA ALA A 196 -5.35 -5.86 -0.47
C ALA A 196 -4.05 -5.14 -0.88
N ARG A 197 -3.91 -4.73 -2.15
CA ARG A 197 -2.81 -3.86 -2.59
C ARG A 197 -2.87 -2.47 -1.97
N ASP A 198 -4.05 -1.84 -1.95
CA ASP A 198 -4.24 -0.54 -1.29
C ASP A 198 -3.83 -0.61 0.21
N GLN A 199 -4.25 -1.67 0.92
CA GLN A 199 -3.88 -1.86 2.33
C GLN A 199 -2.38 -1.99 2.56
N VAL A 200 -1.65 -2.70 1.67
CA VAL A 200 -0.19 -2.81 1.77
C VAL A 200 0.48 -1.48 1.46
N CYS A 201 0.04 -0.76 0.43
CA CYS A 201 0.52 0.59 0.12
C CYS A 201 0.38 1.54 1.32
N ASP A 202 -0.79 1.55 1.96
CA ASP A 202 -1.06 2.43 3.10
C ASP A 202 -0.22 2.01 4.33
N ALA A 203 0.00 0.71 4.52
CA ALA A 203 0.82 0.17 5.61
C ALA A 203 2.32 0.48 5.44
N THR A 204 2.84 0.43 4.21
CA THR A 204 4.26 0.73 3.91
C THR A 204 4.50 2.21 3.67
N ARG A 205 3.44 2.99 3.41
CA ARG A 205 3.50 4.40 2.96
C ARG A 205 4.34 4.57 1.69
N ASP A 206 4.22 3.58 0.80
CA ASP A 206 4.92 3.53 -0.47
C ASP A 206 3.93 3.46 -1.63
N GLU A 207 3.74 4.60 -2.28
CA GLU A 207 2.82 4.76 -3.41
C GLU A 207 3.24 3.93 -4.64
N SER A 208 4.50 3.46 -4.75
CA SER A 208 4.89 2.56 -5.84
C SER A 208 4.13 1.23 -5.77
N VAL A 209 3.78 0.78 -4.56
CA VAL A 209 3.15 -0.52 -4.28
C VAL A 209 1.67 -0.53 -4.63
N ARG A 210 1.03 0.64 -4.74
CA ARG A 210 -0.39 0.75 -5.11
C ARG A 210 -0.67 0.22 -6.51
N ALA A 211 0.29 0.38 -7.43
CA ALA A 211 0.15 -0.12 -8.78
C ALA A 211 0.44 -1.63 -8.84
N ILE A 212 -0.43 -2.39 -9.51
CA ILE A 212 -0.20 -3.80 -9.82
C ILE A 212 -0.14 -4.00 -11.34
N THR A 213 0.83 -4.78 -11.82
CA THR A 213 0.94 -5.09 -13.25
C THR A 213 -0.08 -6.15 -13.67
N LEU A 214 -0.42 -6.18 -14.96
CA LEU A 214 -1.28 -7.19 -15.56
C LEU A 214 -0.79 -8.60 -15.24
N TYR A 215 0.51 -8.84 -15.43
CA TYR A 215 1.11 -10.14 -15.15
C TYR A 215 0.98 -10.53 -13.67
N GLN A 216 1.27 -9.61 -12.75
CA GLN A 216 1.16 -9.91 -11.33
C GLN A 216 -0.29 -10.18 -10.91
N MET A 217 -1.22 -9.38 -11.42
CA MET A 217 -2.65 -9.54 -11.15
C MET A 217 -3.15 -10.90 -11.68
N ALA A 218 -2.70 -11.30 -12.87
CA ALA A 218 -3.01 -12.60 -13.45
C ALA A 218 -2.48 -13.75 -12.58
N LEU A 219 -1.24 -13.65 -12.09
CA LEU A 219 -0.67 -14.66 -11.19
C LEU A 219 -1.41 -14.73 -9.85
N ALA A 220 -1.84 -13.60 -9.28
CA ALA A 220 -2.64 -13.59 -8.06
C ALA A 220 -4.00 -14.29 -8.25
N ASN A 221 -4.57 -14.21 -9.45
CA ASN A 221 -5.86 -14.82 -9.79
C ASN A 221 -5.74 -16.20 -10.47
N SER A 222 -4.53 -16.76 -10.57
CA SER A 222 -4.28 -18.06 -11.22
C SER A 222 -4.69 -19.29 -10.37
N GLY A 223 -5.17 -19.08 -9.15
CA GLY A 223 -5.52 -20.15 -8.21
C GLY A 223 -4.29 -20.91 -7.73
N SER A 224 -4.39 -22.24 -7.68
CA SER A 224 -3.36 -23.13 -7.09
C SER A 224 -2.39 -23.71 -8.13
N SER A 225 -2.02 -22.96 -9.16
CA SER A 225 -1.03 -23.46 -10.15
C SER A 225 0.26 -23.90 -9.44
N PRO A 226 0.97 -24.92 -9.95
CA PRO A 226 2.20 -25.36 -9.32
C PRO A 226 3.26 -24.25 -9.37
N ILE A 227 4.01 -24.11 -8.28
CA ILE A 227 5.15 -23.20 -8.20
C ILE A 227 6.38 -24.03 -8.58
N SER A 228 7.12 -23.61 -9.60
CA SER A 228 8.34 -24.33 -10.04
C SER A 228 9.38 -24.38 -8.93
N ASP A 229 10.08 -25.51 -8.77
CA ASP A 229 11.16 -25.66 -7.79
C ASP A 229 12.42 -24.84 -8.14
N THR A 230 12.59 -24.49 -9.41
CA THR A 230 13.78 -23.78 -9.90
C THR A 230 13.44 -22.38 -10.41
N VAL A 231 14.38 -21.46 -10.20
CA VAL A 231 14.30 -20.10 -10.77
C VAL A 231 14.70 -20.15 -12.25
N HIS A 232 13.82 -19.69 -13.14
CA HIS A 232 14.01 -19.71 -14.59
C HIS A 232 13.26 -18.55 -15.23
N GLN A 233 13.73 -18.02 -16.36
CA GLN A 233 12.99 -16.96 -17.06
C GLN A 233 11.61 -17.48 -17.51
N CYS A 234 10.59 -16.62 -17.42
CA CYS A 234 9.24 -16.94 -17.87
C CYS A 234 9.23 -17.28 -19.36
N ASP A 235 8.56 -18.37 -19.72
CA ASP A 235 8.31 -18.71 -21.11
C ASP A 235 7.38 -17.66 -21.76
N ILE A 236 7.77 -17.16 -22.93
CA ILE A 236 7.06 -16.09 -23.64
C ILE A 236 5.66 -16.53 -24.03
N SER A 237 5.47 -17.79 -24.45
CA SER A 237 4.15 -18.29 -24.88
C SER A 237 3.18 -18.38 -23.70
N THR A 238 3.68 -18.80 -22.55
CA THR A 238 2.96 -18.83 -21.27
C THR A 238 2.61 -17.42 -20.82
N LEU A 239 3.55 -16.47 -20.90
CA LEU A 239 3.35 -15.07 -20.54
C LEU A 239 2.22 -14.43 -21.36
N ILE A 240 2.27 -14.59 -22.70
CA ILE A 240 1.24 -14.06 -23.61
C ILE A 240 -0.13 -14.64 -23.25
N THR A 241 -0.20 -15.94 -23.02
CA THR A 241 -1.46 -16.64 -22.71
C THR A 241 -2.05 -16.14 -21.39
N VAL A 242 -1.26 -16.16 -20.32
CA VAL A 242 -1.69 -15.70 -18.98
C VAL A 242 -2.13 -14.24 -18.99
N CYS A 243 -1.38 -13.35 -19.64
CA CYS A 243 -1.74 -11.93 -19.71
C CYS A 243 -2.99 -11.68 -20.55
N ARG A 244 -3.12 -12.35 -21.70
CA ARG A 244 -4.29 -12.22 -22.58
C ARG A 244 -5.55 -12.74 -21.91
N ASP A 245 -5.49 -13.95 -21.35
CA ASP A 245 -6.64 -14.59 -20.72
C ASP A 245 -7.13 -13.78 -19.51
N PHE A 246 -6.19 -13.21 -18.74
CA PHE A 246 -6.56 -12.36 -17.62
C PHE A 246 -7.04 -10.96 -18.05
N ALA A 247 -6.47 -10.35 -19.10
CA ALA A 247 -6.97 -9.09 -19.64
C ALA A 247 -8.42 -9.23 -20.11
N ASP A 248 -8.72 -10.30 -20.84
CA ASP A 248 -10.08 -10.67 -21.25
C ASP A 248 -11.00 -10.89 -20.03
N THR A 249 -10.50 -11.59 -19.01
CA THR A 249 -11.24 -11.84 -17.77
C THR A 249 -11.55 -10.55 -17.03
N LEU A 250 -10.57 -9.63 -16.94
CA LEU A 250 -10.72 -8.34 -16.28
C LEU A 250 -11.78 -7.49 -16.99
N GLU A 251 -11.71 -7.41 -18.33
CA GLU A 251 -12.68 -6.68 -19.13
C GLU A 251 -14.10 -7.24 -18.99
N ARG A 252 -14.25 -8.57 -19.03
CA ARG A 252 -15.56 -9.23 -18.88
C ARG A 252 -16.12 -9.12 -17.46
N SER A 253 -15.26 -9.21 -16.45
CA SER A 253 -15.67 -9.27 -15.05
C SER A 253 -16.00 -7.89 -14.50
N CYS A 254 -15.17 -6.87 -14.76
CA CYS A 254 -15.27 -5.62 -14.02
C CYS A 254 -16.04 -4.52 -14.75
N SER A 255 -16.70 -4.82 -15.88
CA SER A 255 -17.52 -3.85 -16.65
C SER A 255 -16.82 -2.49 -16.86
N HIS A 256 -15.49 -2.52 -17.06
CA HIS A 256 -14.63 -1.35 -17.19
C HIS A 256 -14.53 -0.43 -15.96
N LEU A 257 -15.01 -0.84 -14.78
CA LEU A 257 -14.74 -0.14 -13.51
C LEU A 257 -13.29 -0.33 -13.06
N ILE A 258 -12.67 -1.45 -13.45
CA ILE A 258 -11.24 -1.72 -13.32
C ILE A 258 -10.70 -1.93 -14.73
N VAL A 259 -9.64 -1.21 -15.06
CA VAL A 259 -9.10 -1.11 -16.42
C VAL A 259 -7.59 -1.31 -16.44
N LEU A 260 -7.09 -1.74 -17.59
CA LEU A 260 -5.67 -1.68 -17.89
C LEU A 260 -5.31 -0.27 -18.32
N GLY A 261 -4.31 0.31 -17.67
CA GLY A 261 -3.72 1.58 -18.07
C GLY A 261 -3.38 1.59 -19.56
N GLY A 262 -3.58 2.74 -20.20
CA GLY A 262 -3.13 2.95 -21.56
C GLY A 262 -1.62 2.76 -21.65
N GLN A 263 -1.11 2.46 -22.84
CA GLN A 263 0.31 2.72 -23.11
C GLN A 263 0.52 4.21 -22.94
N ASP A 264 0.89 4.65 -21.73
CA ASP A 264 1.46 5.97 -21.56
C ASP A 264 2.66 6.01 -22.50
N ARG A 265 2.54 6.79 -23.57
CA ARG A 265 3.66 7.25 -24.39
C ARG A 265 4.53 8.24 -23.59
N SER A 266 4.67 8.02 -22.28
CA SER A 266 5.73 8.60 -21.49
C SER A 266 6.99 7.82 -21.85
N PRO A 267 8.00 8.44 -22.45
CA PRO A 267 9.21 7.76 -22.83
C PRO A 267 9.97 7.46 -21.53
N VAL A 268 9.72 6.31 -20.93
CA VAL A 268 10.78 5.66 -20.15
C VAL A 268 11.90 5.47 -21.16
N ARG A 269 12.96 6.27 -21.01
CA ARG A 269 14.15 6.23 -21.86
C ARG A 269 14.88 4.90 -21.66
N VAL A 270 14.34 3.81 -22.18
CA VAL A 270 15.14 2.65 -22.54
C VAL A 270 15.58 2.91 -23.97
N HIS A 271 16.81 3.43 -24.14
CA HIS A 271 17.41 3.49 -25.48
C HIS A 271 17.62 2.05 -25.95
N PRO A 272 16.94 1.57 -27.01
CA PRO A 272 17.19 0.25 -27.54
C PRO A 272 18.52 0.29 -28.29
N ARG A 273 19.57 -0.21 -27.65
CA ARG A 273 20.72 -0.75 -28.41
C ARG A 273 20.22 -2.08 -28.96
N PHE A 274 20.35 -2.31 -30.26
CA PHE A 274 20.03 -3.55 -30.99
C PHE A 274 18.63 -3.63 -31.61
N SER A 275 18.62 -3.49 -32.95
CA SER A 275 17.48 -3.49 -33.87
C SER A 275 16.98 -4.91 -34.23
N GLY A 276 16.79 -5.77 -33.23
CA GLY A 276 16.24 -7.13 -33.39
C GLY A 276 15.22 -7.54 -32.31
N VAL A 277 14.87 -6.65 -31.37
CA VAL A 277 14.29 -6.96 -30.04
C VAL A 277 12.83 -6.47 -29.87
N ASN A 278 12.14 -6.07 -30.95
CA ASN A 278 10.85 -5.36 -30.80
C ASN A 278 9.71 -6.19 -30.20
N LYS A 279 9.55 -7.47 -30.58
CA LYS A 279 8.39 -8.27 -30.13
C LYS A 279 8.45 -8.64 -28.65
N GLU A 280 9.61 -9.06 -28.14
CA GLU A 280 9.77 -9.41 -26.72
C GLU A 280 9.58 -8.18 -25.82
N VAL A 281 10.13 -7.03 -26.24
CA VAL A 281 9.93 -5.76 -25.52
C VAL A 281 8.46 -5.33 -25.52
N GLU A 282 7.74 -5.50 -26.62
CA GLU A 282 6.31 -5.25 -26.68
C GLU A 282 5.52 -6.17 -25.73
N ILE A 283 5.86 -7.46 -25.67
CA ILE A 283 5.20 -8.43 -24.78
C ILE A 283 5.48 -8.10 -23.31
N ILE A 284 6.73 -7.79 -22.96
CA ILE A 284 7.11 -7.39 -21.60
C ILE A 284 6.42 -6.08 -21.22
N SER A 285 6.34 -5.12 -22.14
CA SER A 285 5.60 -3.87 -21.96
C SER A 285 4.11 -4.12 -21.69
N GLU A 286 3.50 -5.02 -22.46
CA GLU A 286 2.11 -5.43 -22.28
C GLU A 286 1.87 -6.09 -20.93
N ALA A 287 2.74 -7.02 -20.52
CA ALA A 287 2.71 -7.68 -19.22
C ALA A 287 2.86 -6.70 -18.03
N ASN A 288 3.60 -5.61 -18.24
CA ASN A 288 3.83 -4.56 -17.25
C ASN A 288 2.78 -3.44 -17.26
N ARG A 289 1.79 -3.48 -18.14
CA ARG A 289 0.65 -2.54 -18.07
C ARG A 289 0.00 -2.63 -16.70
N ARG A 290 -0.32 -1.48 -16.13
CA ARG A 290 -0.85 -1.41 -14.77
C ARG A 290 -2.37 -1.58 -14.76
N VAL A 291 -2.88 -2.26 -13.74
CA VAL A 291 -4.31 -2.38 -13.46
C VAL A 291 -4.70 -1.26 -12.49
N HIS A 292 -5.73 -0.48 -12.84
CA HIS A 292 -6.20 0.63 -12.04
C HIS A 292 -7.73 0.70 -12.01
N TYR A 293 -8.27 1.34 -10.98
CA TYR A 293 -9.66 1.79 -11.03
C TYR A 293 -9.81 2.79 -12.18
N LEU A 294 -10.93 2.72 -12.90
CA LEU A 294 -11.23 3.66 -13.99
C LEU A 294 -11.17 5.13 -13.51
N HIS A 295 -11.60 5.38 -12.28
CA HIS A 295 -11.64 6.70 -11.68
C HIS A 295 -11.55 6.60 -10.14
N ARG A 296 -11.10 7.67 -9.48
CA ARG A 296 -11.02 7.72 -8.00
C ARG A 296 -12.36 7.44 -7.32
N THR A 297 -13.47 7.91 -7.89
CA THR A 297 -14.82 7.62 -7.36
C THR A 297 -15.17 6.12 -7.38
N VAL A 298 -14.61 5.33 -8.30
CA VAL A 298 -14.77 3.87 -8.30
C VAL A 298 -14.00 3.25 -7.14
N ARG A 299 -12.79 3.74 -6.85
CA ARG A 299 -12.04 3.34 -5.65
C ARG A 299 -12.82 3.68 -4.39
N ASP A 300 -13.30 4.92 -4.29
CA ASP A 300 -14.08 5.38 -3.13
C ASP A 300 -15.35 4.56 -2.94
N PHE A 301 -16.00 4.14 -4.02
CA PHE A 301 -17.12 3.21 -3.95
C PHE A 301 -16.73 1.90 -3.26
N PHE A 302 -15.62 1.26 -3.63
CA PHE A 302 -15.19 0.01 -2.97
C PHE A 302 -14.71 0.18 -1.53
N VAL A 303 -14.16 1.35 -1.20
CA VAL A 303 -13.55 1.62 0.10
C VAL A 303 -14.56 2.18 1.11
N SER A 304 -15.48 3.04 0.67
CA SER A 304 -16.24 3.95 1.53
C SER A 304 -17.77 3.86 1.41
N SER A 305 -18.35 3.30 0.34
CA SER A 305 -19.83 3.30 0.15
C SER A 305 -20.59 2.25 0.97
N GLY A 306 -19.88 1.38 1.70
CA GLY A 306 -20.49 0.26 2.41
C GLY A 306 -20.82 -0.95 1.52
N VAL A 307 -20.43 -0.96 0.24
CA VAL A 307 -20.61 -2.12 -0.67
C VAL A 307 -19.75 -3.34 -0.28
N TRP A 308 -18.76 -3.17 0.60
CA TRP A 308 -17.78 -4.22 0.89
C TRP A 308 -18.34 -5.57 1.37
N PRO A 309 -19.30 -5.62 2.32
CA PRO A 309 -19.89 -6.89 2.76
C PRO A 309 -20.50 -7.67 1.60
N GLU A 310 -21.01 -6.96 0.61
CA GLU A 310 -21.64 -7.54 -0.56
C GLU A 310 -20.64 -8.10 -1.58
N VAL A 311 -19.50 -7.41 -1.75
CA VAL A 311 -18.35 -7.94 -2.50
C VAL A 311 -17.92 -9.27 -1.86
N LEU A 312 -17.74 -9.31 -0.54
CA LEU A 312 -17.32 -10.51 0.18
C LEU A 312 -18.35 -11.65 0.06
N ALA A 313 -19.65 -11.35 0.18
CA ALA A 313 -20.72 -12.36 0.11
C ALA A 313 -20.81 -13.06 -1.25
N ARG A 314 -20.31 -12.43 -2.33
CA ARG A 314 -20.23 -13.01 -3.68
C ARG A 314 -18.92 -13.76 -3.94
N GLY A 315 -17.93 -13.61 -3.05
CA GLY A 315 -16.64 -14.27 -3.15
C GLY A 315 -16.67 -15.70 -2.63
N ASN A 316 -15.53 -16.38 -2.74
CA ASN A 316 -15.31 -17.64 -2.04
C ASN A 316 -14.78 -17.34 -0.63
N SER A 317 -15.38 -17.94 0.40
CA SER A 317 -14.94 -17.80 1.80
C SER A 317 -13.48 -18.23 2.02
N ASP A 318 -12.97 -19.11 1.18
CA ASP A 318 -11.61 -19.65 1.28
C ASP A 318 -10.58 -18.80 0.54
N PHE A 319 -11.01 -17.78 -0.20
CA PHE A 319 -10.11 -16.90 -0.93
C PHE A 319 -9.54 -15.82 0.00
N ASP A 320 -8.22 -15.81 0.13
CA ASP A 320 -7.49 -14.75 0.81
C ASP A 320 -6.68 -13.93 -0.21
N PRO A 321 -7.02 -12.64 -0.42
CA PRO A 321 -6.34 -11.81 -1.41
C PRO A 321 -4.87 -11.52 -1.04
N HIS A 322 -4.51 -11.52 0.25
CA HIS A 322 -3.13 -11.33 0.66
C HIS A 322 -2.29 -12.59 0.41
N VAL A 323 -2.83 -13.79 0.65
CA VAL A 323 -2.15 -15.05 0.27
C VAL A 323 -1.99 -15.14 -1.25
N ALA A 324 -3.03 -14.78 -2.01
CA ALA A 324 -2.97 -14.72 -3.46
C ALA A 324 -1.86 -13.77 -3.97
N LEU A 325 -1.74 -12.59 -3.37
CA LEU A 325 -0.70 -11.62 -3.72
C LEU A 325 0.69 -12.05 -3.27
N LEU A 326 0.85 -12.61 -2.06
CA LEU A 326 2.09 -13.23 -1.60
C LEU A 326 2.54 -14.31 -2.59
N ARG A 327 1.62 -15.18 -3.01
CA ARG A 327 1.89 -16.20 -4.03
C ARG A 327 2.31 -15.59 -5.36
N SER A 328 1.66 -14.51 -5.80
CA SER A 328 2.04 -13.81 -7.04
C SER A 328 3.48 -13.28 -6.97
N HIS A 329 3.92 -12.77 -5.83
CA HIS A 329 5.30 -12.31 -5.62
C HIS A 329 6.29 -13.47 -5.72
N VAL A 330 5.99 -14.60 -5.07
CA VAL A 330 6.83 -15.82 -5.16
C VAL A 330 6.94 -16.30 -6.60
N LEU A 331 5.83 -16.37 -7.34
CA LEU A 331 5.82 -16.78 -8.74
C LEU A 331 6.62 -15.84 -9.64
N ARG A 332 6.48 -14.52 -9.46
CA ARG A 332 7.26 -13.54 -10.24
C ARG A 332 8.75 -13.67 -9.99
N LEU A 333 9.16 -13.96 -8.76
CA LEU A 333 10.57 -14.17 -8.43
C LEU A 333 11.07 -15.53 -8.94
N ARG A 334 10.24 -16.57 -9.02
CA ARG A 334 10.66 -17.86 -9.59
C ARG A 334 10.63 -17.91 -11.10
N SER A 335 9.75 -17.12 -11.71
CA SER A 335 9.57 -17.00 -13.15
C SER A 335 9.57 -15.53 -13.60
N PRO A 336 10.72 -14.82 -13.48
CA PRO A 336 10.80 -13.42 -13.88
C PRO A 336 10.66 -13.21 -15.39
N LEU A 337 10.26 -12.00 -15.78
CA LEU A 337 10.14 -11.58 -17.18
C LEU A 337 11.51 -11.50 -17.87
N GLU A 338 12.53 -11.10 -17.12
CA GLU A 338 13.92 -10.96 -17.57
C GLU A 338 14.77 -12.15 -17.12
N GLN A 339 15.97 -12.30 -17.70
CA GLN A 339 16.91 -13.34 -17.32
C GLN A 339 17.26 -13.23 -15.81
N PRO A 340 17.04 -14.28 -15.00
CA PRO A 340 17.36 -14.23 -13.59
C PRO A 340 18.87 -14.22 -13.36
N GLU A 341 19.37 -13.18 -12.69
CA GLU A 341 20.78 -13.06 -12.33
C GLU A 341 21.00 -13.06 -10.82
N LYS A 342 22.06 -13.71 -10.35
CA LYS A 342 22.45 -13.65 -8.95
C LYS A 342 23.11 -12.33 -8.62
N HIS A 343 22.67 -11.68 -7.55
CA HIS A 343 23.11 -10.33 -7.18
C HIS A 343 23.40 -10.16 -5.69
N ARG A 344 24.06 -9.05 -5.34
CA ARG A 344 24.34 -8.62 -3.96
C ARG A 344 23.54 -7.38 -3.53
N ARG A 345 22.60 -6.94 -4.37
CA ARG A 345 21.73 -5.76 -4.19
C ARG A 345 20.30 -6.09 -4.60
N LEU A 346 19.65 -6.96 -3.82
CA LEU A 346 18.31 -7.44 -4.15
C LEU A 346 17.24 -6.40 -3.86
N ASP A 347 17.49 -5.48 -2.94
CA ASP A 347 16.69 -4.29 -2.67
C ASP A 347 16.61 -3.33 -3.87
N GLU A 348 17.73 -3.01 -4.52
CA GLU A 348 17.74 -2.10 -5.69
C GLU A 348 16.98 -2.69 -6.89
N TRP A 349 16.94 -4.03 -7.01
CA TRP A 349 16.35 -4.74 -8.14
C TRP A 349 14.93 -5.27 -7.87
N TRP A 350 14.58 -5.49 -6.59
CA TRP A 350 13.33 -6.13 -6.16
C TRP A 350 12.68 -5.44 -4.94
N HIS A 351 12.91 -4.13 -4.73
CA HIS A 351 12.24 -3.37 -3.66
C HIS A 351 10.72 -3.55 -3.67
N ASP A 352 10.12 -3.59 -4.86
CA ASP A 352 8.68 -3.76 -5.08
C ASP A 352 8.14 -5.16 -4.75
N ASP A 353 9.02 -6.12 -4.41
CA ASP A 353 8.64 -7.52 -4.20
C ASP A 353 8.83 -8.00 -2.75
N ILE A 354 9.99 -7.77 -2.12
CA ILE A 354 10.29 -8.38 -0.80
C ILE A 354 9.40 -7.81 0.32
N VAL A 355 9.45 -6.50 0.56
CA VAL A 355 8.69 -5.87 1.65
C VAL A 355 7.18 -5.98 1.40
N PRO A 356 6.66 -5.74 0.18
CA PRO A 356 5.25 -5.97 -0.11
C PRO A 356 4.81 -7.43 0.10
N ALA A 357 5.60 -8.43 -0.32
CA ALA A 357 5.28 -9.84 -0.08
C ALA A 357 5.19 -10.17 1.42
N MET A 358 6.17 -9.73 2.22
CA MET A 358 6.15 -9.92 3.67
C MET A 358 4.97 -9.20 4.32
N THR A 359 4.61 -8.02 3.81
CA THR A 359 3.47 -7.24 4.32
C THR A 359 2.13 -7.87 3.96
N HIS A 360 2.00 -8.45 2.75
CA HIS A 360 0.85 -9.30 2.43
C HIS A 360 0.78 -10.49 3.38
N ALA A 361 1.90 -11.18 3.64
CA ALA A 361 1.92 -12.26 4.62
C ALA A 361 1.42 -11.78 6.00
N ARG A 362 1.86 -10.61 6.49
CA ARG A 362 1.35 -10.06 7.76
C ARG A 362 -0.18 -9.93 7.80
N PHE A 363 -0.81 -9.52 6.71
CA PHE A 363 -2.26 -9.28 6.64
C PHE A 363 -3.08 -10.52 6.30
N SER A 364 -2.47 -11.63 5.90
CA SER A 364 -3.22 -12.86 5.59
C SER A 364 -3.95 -13.41 6.81
N SER A 365 -5.11 -14.01 6.56
CA SER A 365 -5.97 -14.64 7.56
C SER A 365 -5.23 -15.75 8.33
N PRO A 366 -5.43 -15.83 9.66
CA PRO A 366 -4.93 -16.95 10.47
C PRO A 366 -5.44 -18.33 10.02
N THR A 367 -6.59 -18.39 9.33
CA THR A 367 -7.22 -19.64 8.88
C THR A 367 -6.45 -20.34 7.76
N ILE A 368 -5.63 -19.61 6.98
CA ILE A 368 -4.87 -20.12 5.82
C ILE A 368 -3.36 -20.11 6.12
N SER A 369 -3.01 -20.27 7.40
CA SER A 369 -1.65 -20.12 7.91
C SER A 369 -0.65 -21.16 7.37
N ALA A 370 -1.10 -22.37 7.04
CA ALA A 370 -0.24 -23.39 6.41
C ALA A 370 0.30 -22.95 5.04
N THR A 371 -0.58 -22.44 4.17
CA THR A 371 -0.20 -21.92 2.84
C THR A 371 0.67 -20.68 2.96
N GLN A 372 0.38 -19.80 3.92
CA GLN A 372 1.24 -18.64 4.21
C GLN A 372 2.67 -19.07 4.57
N VAL A 373 2.83 -20.05 5.47
CA VAL A 373 4.15 -20.58 5.89
C VAL A 373 4.89 -21.17 4.71
N GLU A 374 4.21 -22.00 3.90
CA GLU A 374 4.80 -22.60 2.70
C GLU A 374 5.30 -21.54 1.72
N LEU A 375 4.49 -20.51 1.43
CA LEU A 375 4.87 -19.44 0.51
C LEU A 375 6.05 -18.61 1.02
N LEU A 376 6.12 -18.33 2.32
CA LEU A 376 7.25 -17.61 2.92
C LEU A 376 8.54 -18.44 2.91
N ASP A 377 8.44 -19.76 3.09
CA ASP A 377 9.59 -20.66 2.95
C ASP A 377 10.06 -20.71 1.49
N GLN A 378 9.13 -20.77 0.54
CA GLN A 378 9.45 -20.72 -0.88
C GLN A 378 10.07 -19.37 -1.28
N LEU A 379 9.59 -18.26 -0.71
CA LEU A 379 10.18 -16.92 -0.88
C LEU A 379 11.62 -16.89 -0.36
N ASP A 380 11.88 -17.40 0.85
CA ASP A 380 13.22 -17.45 1.43
C ASP A 380 14.17 -18.31 0.58
N GLN A 381 13.72 -19.46 0.10
CA GLN A 381 14.50 -20.31 -0.81
C GLN A 381 14.85 -19.59 -2.11
N THR A 382 13.89 -18.89 -2.72
CA THR A 382 14.09 -18.13 -3.96
C THR A 382 15.08 -17.00 -3.75
N LEU A 383 14.94 -16.21 -2.68
CA LEU A 383 15.87 -15.12 -2.36
C LEU A 383 17.28 -15.63 -2.03
N ASN A 384 17.39 -16.79 -1.36
CA ASN A 384 18.68 -17.46 -1.16
C ASN A 384 19.33 -17.89 -2.48
N TRP A 385 18.56 -18.30 -3.48
CA TRP A 385 19.09 -18.64 -4.81
C TRP A 385 19.66 -17.41 -5.52
N TYR A 386 18.94 -16.29 -5.49
CA TYR A 386 19.36 -15.01 -6.06
C TYR A 386 20.57 -14.42 -5.36
N TRP A 387 20.72 -14.67 -4.06
CA TRP A 387 21.78 -14.09 -3.28
C TRP A 387 23.15 -14.69 -3.60
N ARG A 388 24.07 -13.83 -4.02
CA ARG A 388 25.47 -14.21 -4.24
C ARG A 388 26.24 -14.23 -2.93
N LYS A 389 26.14 -15.35 -2.19
CA LYS A 389 26.84 -15.61 -0.92
C LYS A 389 28.37 -15.50 -1.05
N LYS A 390 29.00 -14.88 -0.06
CA LYS A 390 30.45 -14.82 0.14
C LYS A 390 30.90 -16.12 0.80
N ALA A 391 31.91 -16.77 0.21
CA ALA A 391 32.47 -17.99 0.78
C ALA A 391 33.06 -17.73 2.18
N GLY A 392 32.75 -18.62 3.13
CA GLY A 392 33.29 -18.58 4.50
C GLY A 392 32.62 -17.60 5.46
N ASP A 393 31.53 -16.94 5.06
CA ASP A 393 30.78 -16.02 5.92
C ASP A 393 29.35 -16.58 6.17
N PRO A 394 29.09 -17.26 7.29
CA PRO A 394 27.79 -17.87 7.59
C PRO A 394 26.68 -16.83 7.85
N LEU A 395 27.06 -15.57 7.98
CA LEU A 395 26.17 -14.44 8.25
C LEU A 395 25.82 -13.66 6.98
N ASP A 396 26.50 -13.90 5.85
CA ASP A 396 26.24 -13.22 4.57
C ASP A 396 24.92 -13.69 3.92
N ASN A 397 23.83 -12.98 4.20
CA ASN A 397 22.48 -13.34 3.78
C ASN A 397 21.78 -12.25 2.95
N TRP A 398 20.71 -12.65 2.26
CA TRP A 398 19.97 -11.83 1.30
C TRP A 398 19.26 -10.63 1.93
N ALA A 399 18.86 -10.75 3.20
CA ALA A 399 18.05 -9.73 3.86
C ALA A 399 18.86 -8.51 4.29
N ARG A 400 20.17 -8.46 3.99
CA ARG A 400 21.08 -7.37 4.33
C ARG A 400 20.52 -5.97 4.18
N GLN A 401 19.86 -5.70 3.06
CA GLN A 401 19.36 -4.38 2.71
C GLN A 401 17.87 -4.21 3.00
N ALA A 402 17.16 -5.31 3.31
CA ALA A 402 15.76 -5.22 3.67
C ALA A 402 15.57 -4.39 4.96
N PHE A 403 16.47 -4.48 5.94
CA PHE A 403 16.28 -3.84 7.25
C PHE A 403 16.41 -2.30 7.28
N GLY A 404 16.92 -1.66 6.20
CA GLY A 404 16.91 -0.22 6.00
C GLY A 404 18.27 0.49 5.96
N SER A 405 18.22 1.82 5.80
CA SER A 405 19.41 2.65 5.52
C SER A 405 20.45 2.73 6.64
N TYR A 406 20.11 2.39 7.90
CA TYR A 406 21.07 2.40 9.00
C TYR A 406 21.96 1.16 8.95
N GLU A 407 21.37 0.01 8.65
CA GLU A 407 22.02 -1.28 8.45
C GLU A 407 22.93 -1.25 7.21
N GLU A 408 22.50 -0.59 6.12
CA GLU A 408 23.33 -0.34 4.94
C GLU A 408 24.60 0.49 5.22
N ARG A 409 24.49 1.48 6.11
CA ARG A 409 25.59 2.42 6.43
C ARG A 409 26.68 1.81 7.30
N MET A 410 26.41 0.73 8.03
CA MET A 410 27.37 0.10 8.96
C MET A 410 28.35 -0.89 8.31
N LYS A 411 28.61 -0.75 6.99
CA LYS A 411 29.68 -1.44 6.26
C LYS A 411 29.68 -2.98 6.36
N HIS A 412 28.62 -3.61 5.84
CA HIS A 412 28.62 -5.02 5.41
C HIS A 412 28.65 -6.12 6.50
N ARG A 413 28.13 -5.87 7.70
CA ARG A 413 27.84 -6.95 8.66
C ARG A 413 26.34 -7.21 8.67
N THR A 414 25.90 -8.42 8.31
CA THR A 414 24.54 -8.91 8.50
C THR A 414 24.56 -9.95 9.60
N PRO A 415 24.65 -9.56 10.87
CA PRO A 415 24.96 -10.51 11.89
C PRO A 415 23.66 -11.20 12.26
N PHE A 416 23.06 -12.07 11.44
CA PHE A 416 21.99 -12.97 11.86
C PHE A 416 21.87 -14.14 10.87
N HIS A 417 21.49 -15.32 11.37
CA HIS A 417 21.44 -16.55 10.58
C HIS A 417 20.12 -16.77 9.83
N HIS A 418 19.02 -16.21 10.33
CA HIS A 418 17.68 -16.54 9.85
C HIS A 418 17.01 -15.33 9.19
N PRO A 419 17.37 -15.00 7.93
CA PRO A 419 16.92 -13.76 7.28
C PRO A 419 15.40 -13.63 7.18
N CYS A 420 14.70 -14.69 6.75
CA CYS A 420 13.25 -14.66 6.64
C CYS A 420 12.55 -14.51 8.00
N LEU A 421 13.00 -15.26 9.03
CA LEU A 421 12.44 -15.15 10.39
C LEU A 421 12.72 -13.78 11.02
N SER A 422 13.94 -13.26 10.90
CA SER A 422 14.29 -11.92 11.38
C SER A 422 13.47 -10.84 10.68
N LEU A 423 13.25 -10.96 9.37
CA LEU A 423 12.45 -9.99 8.62
C LEU A 423 10.97 -10.13 8.96
N ALA A 424 10.46 -11.35 9.14
CA ALA A 424 9.11 -11.63 9.62
C ALA A 424 8.86 -11.01 11.00
N ALA A 425 9.85 -11.07 11.90
CA ALA A 425 9.81 -10.41 13.20
C ALA A 425 9.71 -8.88 13.09
N LYS A 426 10.48 -8.27 12.17
CA LYS A 426 10.45 -6.82 11.92
C LYS A 426 9.18 -6.34 11.21
N VAL A 427 8.68 -7.09 10.22
CA VAL A 427 7.45 -6.79 9.46
C VAL A 427 6.20 -7.06 10.29
N GLY A 428 6.27 -8.00 11.24
CA GLY A 428 5.17 -8.30 12.16
C GLY A 428 4.33 -9.53 11.77
N CYS A 429 4.93 -10.52 11.11
CA CYS A 429 4.25 -11.76 10.69
C CYS A 429 4.11 -12.75 11.87
N ALA A 430 3.28 -12.40 12.87
CA ALA A 430 3.13 -13.19 14.09
C ALA A 430 2.71 -14.65 13.84
N ASN A 431 1.76 -14.90 12.93
CA ASN A 431 1.28 -16.25 12.62
C ASN A 431 2.39 -17.14 12.04
N TYR A 432 3.19 -16.61 11.10
CA TYR A 432 4.33 -17.32 10.55
C TYR A 432 5.33 -17.71 11.63
N LEU A 433 5.70 -16.76 12.50
CA LEU A 433 6.64 -17.01 13.60
C LEU A 433 6.10 -18.03 14.60
N HIS A 434 4.81 -17.93 14.95
CA HIS A 434 4.17 -18.82 15.91
C HIS A 434 4.16 -20.28 15.44
N LEU A 435 3.97 -20.51 14.14
CA LEU A 435 3.99 -21.85 13.56
C LEU A 435 5.40 -22.34 13.24
N LYS A 436 6.28 -21.45 12.77
CA LYS A 436 7.60 -21.83 12.27
C LYS A 436 8.58 -22.07 13.41
N LEU A 437 8.65 -21.17 14.40
CA LEU A 437 9.68 -21.23 15.45
C LEU A 437 9.65 -22.52 16.28
N PRO A 438 8.49 -23.05 16.72
CA PRO A 438 8.45 -24.31 17.48
C PRO A 438 8.83 -25.55 16.65
N SER A 439 8.76 -25.46 15.31
CA SER A 439 8.95 -26.59 14.40
C SER A 439 10.40 -26.83 13.97
N GLY A 440 11.34 -25.93 14.30
CA GLY A 440 12.72 -26.02 13.80
C GLY A 440 13.78 -25.57 14.80
N PRO A 441 15.06 -25.94 14.56
CA PRO A 441 16.17 -25.64 15.46
C PRO A 441 16.69 -24.21 15.24
N TYR A 442 15.90 -23.23 15.68
CA TYR A 442 16.18 -21.79 15.54
C TYR A 442 16.85 -21.17 16.77
N ASP A 443 17.63 -21.99 17.48
CA ASP A 443 18.41 -21.55 18.63
C ASP A 443 19.40 -20.45 18.24
N PHE A 444 19.61 -19.51 19.15
CA PHE A 444 20.62 -18.48 18.97
C PHE A 444 22.02 -19.11 18.81
N ARG A 445 22.80 -18.60 17.87
CA ARG A 445 24.18 -19.05 17.61
C ARG A 445 25.15 -17.88 17.70
N GLU A 446 25.05 -16.96 16.75
CA GLU A 446 25.82 -15.73 16.70
C GLU A 446 25.02 -14.64 15.97
N GLY A 447 25.45 -13.39 16.15
CA GLY A 447 24.79 -12.23 15.59
C GLY A 447 23.64 -11.70 16.46
N ILE A 448 22.66 -11.06 15.85
CA ILE A 448 21.51 -10.38 16.44
C ILE A 448 20.37 -11.41 16.54
N PRO A 449 19.80 -11.61 17.73
CA PRO A 449 18.66 -12.50 17.93
C PRO A 449 17.42 -12.06 17.14
N ILE A 450 16.57 -13.02 16.77
CA ILE A 450 15.27 -12.77 16.11
C ILE A 450 14.42 -11.82 16.97
N LEU A 451 14.45 -12.01 18.30
CA LEU A 451 13.73 -11.16 19.25
C LEU A 451 14.11 -9.68 19.15
N THR A 452 15.39 -9.35 18.97
CA THR A 452 15.85 -7.95 18.83
C THR A 452 15.24 -7.29 17.60
N HIS A 453 15.11 -8.02 16.48
CA HIS A 453 14.52 -7.47 15.25
C HIS A 453 13.05 -7.09 15.42
N ALA A 454 12.31 -7.77 16.31
CA ALA A 454 10.94 -7.41 16.65
C ALA A 454 10.83 -6.12 17.47
N LEU A 455 11.93 -5.62 18.06
CA LEU A 455 11.96 -4.51 19.02
C LEU A 455 12.43 -3.17 18.43
N ASP A 456 12.97 -3.15 17.21
CA ASP A 456 13.59 -1.96 16.59
C ASP A 456 12.65 -0.74 16.51
N LEU A 457 11.35 -1.00 16.33
CA LEU A 457 10.31 0.02 16.22
C LEU A 457 9.39 0.04 17.45
N LEU A 458 9.97 -0.17 18.64
CA LEU A 458 9.20 -0.17 19.88
C LEU A 458 8.51 1.16 20.14
N ILE A 459 9.23 2.29 20.03
CA ILE A 459 8.75 3.67 20.27
C ILE A 459 9.13 4.63 19.12
N SER A 460 9.84 4.14 18.10
CA SER A 460 10.37 4.95 17.00
C SER A 460 9.28 5.66 16.18
N ARG A 461 9.49 6.94 15.86
CA ARG A 461 8.69 7.72 14.89
C ARG A 461 9.38 7.93 13.54
N ARG A 462 10.47 7.19 13.29
CA ARG A 462 11.18 7.32 12.02
C ARG A 462 10.23 6.94 10.88
N LYS A 463 10.24 7.72 9.80
CA LYS A 463 9.55 7.33 8.57
C LYS A 463 10.16 6.03 8.09
N THR A 464 9.37 4.97 8.06
CA THR A 464 9.78 3.62 7.68
C THR A 464 8.60 2.88 7.05
N VAL A 465 8.90 1.86 6.26
CA VAL A 465 7.93 0.93 5.66
C VAL A 465 7.47 -0.14 6.65
N TYR A 466 8.14 -0.27 7.79
CA TYR A 466 7.86 -1.26 8.81
C TYR A 466 6.90 -0.73 9.89
N PRO A 467 6.03 -1.57 10.45
CA PRO A 467 5.15 -1.17 11.53
C PRO A 467 5.88 -1.04 12.87
N LEU A 468 5.19 -0.45 13.84
CA LEU A 468 5.61 -0.51 15.23
C LEU A 468 5.60 -1.96 15.75
N SER A 469 6.49 -2.23 16.71
CA SER A 469 6.62 -3.56 17.35
C SER A 469 5.28 -4.05 17.92
N SER A 470 4.93 -5.30 17.64
CA SER A 470 3.62 -5.88 18.03
C SER A 470 3.76 -6.85 19.21
N PRO A 471 2.92 -6.74 20.26
CA PRO A 471 2.88 -7.74 21.34
C PRO A 471 2.66 -9.17 20.82
N SER A 472 1.84 -9.35 19.79
CA SER A 472 1.56 -10.68 19.21
C SER A 472 2.81 -11.34 18.61
N VAL A 473 3.73 -10.52 18.07
CA VAL A 473 5.02 -11.02 17.53
C VAL A 473 5.92 -11.48 18.67
N ILE A 474 6.01 -10.69 19.74
CA ILE A 474 6.81 -11.04 20.92
C ILE A 474 6.26 -12.31 21.58
N ASN A 475 4.94 -12.46 21.64
CA ASN A 475 4.27 -13.66 22.14
C ASN A 475 4.43 -14.89 21.22
N ALA A 476 4.77 -14.70 19.94
CA ALA A 476 5.12 -15.80 19.04
C ALA A 476 6.59 -16.23 19.20
N ILE A 477 7.48 -15.29 19.55
CA ILE A 477 8.93 -15.50 19.64
C ILE A 477 9.35 -16.07 21.00
N LEU A 478 8.93 -15.45 22.11
CA LEU A 478 9.43 -15.78 23.45
C LEU A 478 9.12 -17.22 23.90
N PRO A 479 7.90 -17.77 23.70
CA PRO A 479 7.61 -19.14 24.10
C PRO A 479 8.42 -20.20 23.35
N SER A 480 9.04 -19.82 22.22
CA SER A 480 9.90 -20.70 21.43
C SER A 480 11.34 -20.78 21.95
N GLY A 481 11.59 -20.34 23.20
CA GLY A 481 12.89 -20.47 23.87
C GLY A 481 13.89 -19.34 23.61
N GLN A 482 13.45 -18.22 23.01
CA GLN A 482 14.31 -17.06 22.80
C GLN A 482 14.51 -16.29 24.10
N ASP A 483 15.76 -16.10 24.52
CA ASP A 483 16.11 -15.46 25.79
C ASP A 483 16.10 -13.91 25.66
N PRO A 484 15.29 -13.18 26.46
CA PRO A 484 15.32 -11.72 26.53
C PRO A 484 16.69 -11.15 26.93
N ASN A 485 17.50 -11.92 27.66
CA ASN A 485 18.83 -11.55 28.14
C ASN A 485 19.96 -12.13 27.28
N GLN A 486 19.63 -12.73 26.13
CA GLN A 486 20.62 -13.31 25.23
C GLN A 486 21.69 -12.28 24.89
N GLN A 487 22.93 -12.53 25.29
CA GLN A 487 24.05 -11.65 24.98
C GLN A 487 24.40 -11.75 23.50
N TYR A 488 24.54 -10.60 22.85
CA TYR A 488 25.02 -10.51 21.48
C TYR A 488 25.83 -9.23 21.24
N LEU A 489 26.50 -9.17 20.08
CA LEU A 489 27.18 -7.97 19.60
C LEU A 489 26.27 -7.21 18.64
N ASP A 490 25.98 -5.95 18.97
CA ASP A 490 25.22 -5.07 18.10
C ASP A 490 25.97 -4.75 16.79
N MET A 491 25.33 -3.99 15.90
CA MET A 491 25.93 -3.56 14.62
C MET A 491 27.19 -2.71 14.78
N ARG A 492 27.44 -2.15 15.98
CA ARG A 492 28.63 -1.38 16.36
C ARG A 492 29.61 -2.20 17.18
N THR A 493 29.45 -3.53 17.21
CA THR A 493 30.29 -4.48 17.96
C THR A 493 30.31 -4.25 19.48
N LYS A 494 29.24 -3.65 20.02
CA LYS A 494 29.05 -3.47 21.46
C LYS A 494 28.19 -4.61 22.02
N PRO A 495 28.49 -5.13 23.22
CA PRO A 495 27.65 -6.10 23.87
C PRO A 495 26.27 -5.50 24.18
N ASP A 496 25.22 -6.26 23.93
CA ASP A 496 23.83 -5.90 24.19
C ASP A 496 22.98 -7.14 24.48
N THR A 497 21.73 -6.92 24.91
CA THR A 497 20.69 -7.94 25.00
C THR A 497 19.39 -7.43 24.42
N PRO A 498 18.46 -8.30 23.97
CA PRO A 498 17.15 -7.85 23.50
C PRO A 498 16.43 -6.95 24.52
N TRP A 499 16.53 -7.28 25.81
CA TRP A 499 15.98 -6.49 26.91
C TRP A 499 16.61 -5.10 27.01
N LEU A 500 17.95 -5.02 27.10
CA LEU A 500 18.65 -3.74 27.16
C LEU A 500 18.37 -2.88 25.92
N TYR A 501 18.27 -3.50 24.75
CA TYR A 501 17.91 -2.83 23.50
C TYR A 501 16.49 -2.22 23.55
N ALA A 502 15.49 -2.96 24.03
CA ALA A 502 14.14 -2.46 24.21
C ALA A 502 14.11 -1.21 25.11
N LEU A 503 14.83 -1.23 26.23
CA LEU A 503 14.90 -0.10 27.16
C LEU A 503 15.68 1.08 26.57
N LYS A 504 16.72 0.85 25.76
CA LYS A 504 17.38 1.91 24.97
C LYS A 504 16.41 2.58 24.00
N CYS A 505 15.48 1.84 23.39
CA CYS A 505 14.43 2.41 22.55
C CYS A 505 13.46 3.30 23.35
N VAL A 506 13.10 2.90 24.58
CA VAL A 506 12.29 3.74 25.49
C VAL A 506 13.02 5.02 25.84
N ARG A 507 14.30 4.90 26.22
CA ARG A 507 15.16 6.01 26.60
C ARG A 507 15.35 7.03 25.45
N GLU A 508 15.61 6.54 24.24
CA GLU A 508 15.69 7.38 23.05
C GLU A 508 14.35 8.04 22.74
N GLY A 509 13.25 7.29 22.87
CA GLY A 509 11.90 7.81 22.70
C GLY A 509 11.59 8.95 23.67
N HIS A 510 11.99 8.82 24.93
CA HIS A 510 11.87 9.87 25.93
C HIS A 510 12.72 11.10 25.55
N ARG A 511 14.01 10.92 25.27
CA ARG A 511 14.92 12.01 24.89
C ARG A 511 14.43 12.82 23.69
N ARG A 512 13.82 12.16 22.71
CA ARG A 512 13.31 12.79 21.48
C ARG A 512 11.85 13.29 21.59
N GLY A 513 11.19 13.12 22.73
CA GLY A 513 9.79 13.49 22.90
C GLY A 513 8.83 12.67 22.03
N TRP A 514 9.15 11.41 21.75
CA TRP A 514 8.31 10.53 20.93
C TRP A 514 7.21 9.81 21.71
N LEU A 515 7.34 9.75 23.04
CA LEU A 515 6.32 9.20 23.94
C LEU A 515 5.05 10.07 23.88
N GLN A 516 3.86 9.44 23.93
CA GLN A 516 2.58 10.16 24.04
C GLN A 516 1.84 9.76 25.29
N SER A 517 1.08 10.72 25.80
CA SER A 517 0.34 10.65 27.07
C SER A 517 -1.00 9.90 26.98
N PHE A 518 -1.51 9.62 25.77
CA PHE A 518 -2.89 9.14 25.60
C PHE A 518 -3.02 7.73 25.01
N ASP A 519 -3.98 7.00 25.58
CA ASP A 519 -4.24 5.57 25.43
C ASP A 519 -5.26 5.21 24.32
N ALA A 520 -5.43 6.07 23.31
CA ALA A 520 -6.51 5.92 22.32
C ALA A 520 -6.10 5.23 20.99
N ASP A 521 -4.80 5.03 20.72
CA ASP A 521 -4.32 4.47 19.44
C ASP A 521 -3.25 3.37 19.65
N SER A 522 -2.97 2.62 18.59
CA SER A 522 -1.88 1.65 18.40
C SER A 522 -0.48 2.18 18.75
N GLN A 523 -0.33 3.49 18.93
CA GLN A 523 0.89 4.19 19.36
C GLN A 523 0.95 4.46 20.87
N SER A 524 -0.05 4.04 21.64
CA SER A 524 -0.16 4.29 23.07
C SER A 524 0.89 3.56 23.92
N SER A 525 1.05 4.07 25.15
CA SER A 525 1.91 3.48 26.18
C SER A 525 1.62 2.00 26.44
N ARG A 526 0.34 1.59 26.32
CA ARG A 526 -0.12 0.20 26.48
C ARG A 526 0.68 -0.80 25.67
N ARG A 527 0.98 -0.48 24.41
CA ARG A 527 1.60 -1.44 23.48
C ARG A 527 3.03 -1.80 23.89
N TRP A 528 3.89 -0.80 24.06
CA TRP A 528 5.29 -1.07 24.42
C TRP A 528 5.41 -1.55 25.86
N VAL A 529 4.55 -1.09 26.77
CA VAL A 529 4.48 -1.64 28.14
C VAL A 529 4.07 -3.11 28.14
N ALA A 530 3.11 -3.52 27.31
CA ALA A 530 2.73 -4.93 27.16
C ALA A 530 3.91 -5.78 26.66
N ILE A 531 4.69 -5.26 25.71
CA ILE A 531 5.91 -5.93 25.21
C ILE A 531 6.93 -6.12 26.34
N LEU A 532 7.21 -5.07 27.13
CA LEU A 532 8.17 -5.19 28.23
C LEU A 532 7.68 -6.16 29.31
N ASN A 533 6.38 -6.17 29.62
CA ASN A 533 5.80 -7.17 30.53
C ASN A 533 5.97 -8.60 30.00
N LEU A 534 5.73 -8.85 28.70
CA LEU A 534 5.97 -10.16 28.10
C LEU A 534 7.43 -10.60 28.24
N MET A 535 8.37 -9.68 28.09
CA MET A 535 9.80 -9.99 28.28
C MET A 535 10.11 -10.31 29.76
N LEU A 536 9.54 -9.58 30.72
CA LEU A 536 9.65 -9.89 32.15
C LEU A 536 9.02 -11.24 32.50
N ASP A 537 7.89 -11.61 31.89
CA ASP A 537 7.25 -12.92 32.07
C ASP A 537 8.19 -14.07 31.64
N HIS A 538 9.13 -13.79 30.73
CA HIS A 538 10.12 -14.73 30.22
C HIS A 538 11.54 -14.48 30.78
N GLY A 539 11.63 -13.85 31.95
CA GLY A 539 12.87 -13.78 32.73
C GLY A 539 13.81 -12.62 32.40
N ALA A 540 13.33 -11.56 31.72
CA ALA A 540 14.14 -10.37 31.49
C ALA A 540 14.65 -9.74 32.81
N ASP A 541 15.93 -9.35 32.84
CA ASP A 541 16.61 -8.85 34.04
C ASP A 541 16.22 -7.39 34.36
N ALA A 542 15.28 -7.22 35.30
CA ALA A 542 14.80 -5.92 35.75
C ALA A 542 15.87 -5.06 36.47
N ALA A 543 16.97 -5.67 36.92
CA ALA A 543 18.08 -5.00 37.58
C ALA A 543 19.27 -4.71 36.64
N ALA A 544 19.18 -5.13 35.37
CA ALA A 544 20.24 -4.93 34.39
C ALA A 544 20.62 -3.45 34.23
N VAL A 545 21.88 -3.19 33.88
CA VAL A 545 22.44 -1.84 33.75
C VAL A 545 22.74 -1.53 32.29
N ILE A 546 22.23 -0.39 31.81
CA ILE A 546 22.63 0.20 30.53
C ILE A 546 23.85 1.08 30.79
N GLY A 547 25.01 0.63 30.31
CA GLY A 547 26.25 1.39 30.41
C GLY A 547 26.19 2.75 29.71
N LYS A 548 27.02 3.69 30.20
CA LYS A 548 27.15 5.05 29.64
C LYS A 548 27.51 5.04 28.15
N ASP A 549 26.91 5.95 27.38
CA ASP A 549 27.31 6.25 26.01
C ASP A 549 27.56 7.75 25.77
N GLN A 550 27.68 8.16 24.50
CA GLN A 550 27.97 9.54 24.12
C GLN A 550 26.82 10.52 24.37
N TRP A 551 25.60 10.02 24.54
CA TRP A 551 24.40 10.80 24.73
C TRP A 551 23.83 10.69 26.15
N ASP A 552 24.15 9.61 26.84
CA ASP A 552 23.37 9.10 27.95
C ASP A 552 24.25 8.56 29.09
N PRO A 553 24.04 8.97 30.37
CA PRO A 553 24.75 8.37 31.50
C PRO A 553 24.35 6.91 31.74
N GLU A 554 25.15 6.20 32.53
CA GLU A 554 24.78 4.86 33.00
C GLU A 554 23.49 4.90 33.84
N ILE A 555 22.61 3.91 33.65
CA ILE A 555 21.32 3.83 34.34
C ILE A 555 20.85 2.37 34.41
N THR A 556 20.12 2.01 35.46
CA THR A 556 19.43 0.71 35.54
C THR A 556 18.24 0.69 34.57
N THR A 557 17.83 -0.49 34.12
CA THR A 557 16.61 -0.64 33.30
C THR A 557 15.38 -0.14 34.02
N GLN A 558 15.29 -0.33 35.35
CA GLN A 558 14.29 0.32 36.22
C GLN A 558 14.38 1.84 36.13
N GLY A 559 15.57 2.41 36.27
CA GLY A 559 15.79 3.86 36.23
C GLY A 559 15.36 4.48 34.89
N VAL A 560 15.44 3.75 33.77
CA VAL A 560 14.89 4.20 32.48
C VAL A 560 13.38 4.44 32.57
N ILE A 561 12.64 3.52 33.19
CA ILE A 561 11.19 3.64 33.35
C ILE A 561 10.84 4.74 34.36
N GLU A 562 11.61 4.89 35.44
CA GLU A 562 11.44 5.99 36.41
C GLU A 562 11.67 7.37 35.80
N ALA A 563 12.57 7.48 34.83
CA ALA A 563 12.87 8.73 34.14
C ALA A 563 11.79 9.18 33.15
N VAL A 564 10.82 8.32 32.81
CA VAL A 564 9.69 8.71 31.94
C VAL A 564 8.88 9.81 32.66
N PRO A 565 8.63 10.99 32.07
CA PRO A 565 7.95 12.07 32.78
C PRO A 565 6.53 11.69 33.20
N THR A 566 6.09 12.21 34.34
CA THR A 566 4.75 11.95 34.90
C THR A 566 3.62 12.32 33.94
N GLU A 567 3.85 13.28 33.04
CA GLU A 567 2.91 13.68 31.99
C GLU A 567 2.68 12.58 30.92
N TYR A 568 3.61 11.64 30.78
CA TYR A 568 3.51 10.45 29.92
C TYR A 568 3.24 9.16 30.72
N PHE A 569 3.18 9.24 32.05
CA PHE A 569 2.90 8.11 32.93
C PHE A 569 1.42 7.73 32.83
N SER A 570 1.13 6.74 32.00
CA SER A 570 -0.14 6.03 32.09
C SER A 570 -0.14 5.09 33.29
N CYS A 571 -1.32 4.66 33.72
CA CYS A 571 -1.48 3.59 34.72
C CYS A 571 -0.65 2.33 34.37
N ASN A 572 -0.42 2.07 33.07
CA ASN A 572 0.34 0.92 32.62
C ASN A 572 1.84 1.07 32.90
N VAL A 573 2.40 2.27 32.69
CA VAL A 573 3.82 2.55 32.99
C VAL A 573 4.07 2.42 34.49
N TRP A 574 3.13 2.89 35.32
CA TRP A 574 3.22 2.75 36.77
C TRP A 574 3.22 1.29 37.22
N LYS A 575 2.29 0.47 36.73
CA LYS A 575 2.24 -0.97 37.02
C LYS A 575 3.51 -1.69 36.57
N LEU A 576 4.08 -1.32 35.42
CA LEU A 576 5.35 -1.87 34.95
C LEU A 576 6.49 -1.51 35.91
N LEU A 577 6.55 -0.25 36.35
CA LEU A 577 7.58 0.19 37.29
C LEU A 577 7.50 -0.54 38.63
N GLU A 578 6.30 -0.68 39.21
CA GLU A 578 6.12 -1.45 40.45
C GLU A 578 6.56 -2.90 40.28
N ARG A 579 6.20 -3.50 39.15
CA ARG A 579 6.61 -4.86 38.81
C ARG A 579 8.14 -4.99 38.72
N MET A 580 8.81 -4.01 38.09
CA MET A 580 10.27 -4.01 37.99
C MET A 580 10.94 -3.83 39.35
N ARG A 581 10.38 -3.00 40.24
CA ARG A 581 10.85 -2.84 41.62
C ARG A 581 10.74 -4.15 42.40
N GLY A 582 9.59 -4.80 42.36
CA GLY A 582 9.36 -6.07 43.06
C GLY A 582 10.15 -7.26 42.47
N ALA A 583 10.68 -7.14 41.26
CA ALA A 583 11.55 -8.15 40.64
C ALA A 583 13.05 -7.90 40.90
N ALA A 584 13.42 -6.72 41.38
CA ALA A 584 14.79 -6.33 41.70
C ALA A 584 15.13 -6.49 43.20
N GLU A 585 14.11 -6.59 44.05
CA GLU A 585 14.19 -7.04 45.46
C GLU A 585 14.29 -8.57 45.55
#